data_AF-A0A1S4DA78-F1
#
_entry.id   AF-A0A1S4DA78-F1
#
_cell.length_a   1.000
_cell.length_b   1.000
_cell.length_c   1.000
_cell.angle_alpha   90.00
_cell.angle_beta   90.00
_cell.angle_gamma   90.00
#
_symmetry.space_group_name_H-M   'P 1'
#
loop_
_entity.id
_entity.type
_entity.pdbx_description
1 polymer ?
#
loop_
_entity_poly.entity_id
_entity_poly.type
_entity_poly.pdbx_seq_one_letter_code
_entity_poly.pdbx_strand_id
1 'polypeptide(L)'
;MAKNREEEEHSKVVALTEEEEEELEEQLGSSLTLERVAAAKKLIEDHYKSHMKLIQDRKQRRLLLERKLESSGVPKEEQMNFLKELERKETEYIRLKRHKISVDDFELLTIIGRGAFGEV
;
A
#
# COMPACT_ATOMS: atom_id res chain seq x y z
N MET A 1 -47.44 -2.67 9.71
CA MET A 1 -46.49 -2.33 10.79
C MET A 1 -45.58 -3.54 11.06
N ALA A 2 -44.60 -3.79 10.20
CA ALA A 2 -43.68 -4.94 10.35
C ALA A 2 -42.35 -4.71 9.58
N LYS A 3 -41.78 -3.51 9.66
CA LYS A 3 -40.53 -3.17 8.96
C LYS A 3 -39.43 -2.57 9.85
N ASN A 4 -39.64 -2.49 11.16
CA ASN A 4 -38.72 -1.79 12.07
C ASN A 4 -37.95 -2.75 13.01
N ARG A 5 -37.98 -4.06 12.75
CA ARG A 5 -37.31 -5.05 13.61
C ARG A 5 -35.96 -5.53 13.04
N GLU A 6 -35.76 -5.43 11.72
CA GLU A 6 -34.51 -5.83 11.06
C GLU A 6 -33.46 -4.70 11.08
N GLU A 7 -33.86 -3.43 11.20
CA GLU A 7 -32.93 -2.30 11.30
C GLU A 7 -32.28 -2.20 12.70
N GLU A 8 -32.92 -2.73 13.75
CA GLU A 8 -32.34 -2.79 15.11
C GLU A 8 -31.34 -3.94 15.29
N GLU A 9 -31.41 -4.99 14.48
CA GLU A 9 -30.46 -6.11 14.58
C GLU A 9 -29.12 -5.80 13.87
N HIS A 10 -29.11 -4.89 12.90
CA HIS A 10 -27.88 -4.47 12.23
C HIS A 10 -27.05 -3.44 13.01
N SER A 11 -27.65 -2.64 13.91
CA SER A 11 -26.89 -1.72 14.78
C SER A 11 -26.26 -2.41 15.99
N LYS A 12 -26.60 -3.69 16.22
CA LYS A 12 -26.16 -4.49 17.36
C LYS A 12 -24.89 -5.31 17.10
N VAL A 13 -24.20 -5.08 15.99
CA VAL A 13 -22.80 -5.51 15.85
C VAL A 13 -21.97 -4.52 16.67
N VAL A 14 -21.90 -4.86 17.95
CA VAL A 14 -21.24 -4.16 19.05
C VAL A 14 -19.94 -3.51 18.59
N ALA A 15 -19.89 -2.18 18.61
CA ALA A 15 -18.63 -1.45 18.69
C ALA A 15 -18.05 -1.73 20.08
N LEU A 16 -17.20 -2.76 20.17
CA LEU A 16 -16.36 -2.99 21.33
C LEU A 16 -15.46 -1.76 21.49
N THR A 17 -15.32 -1.25 22.71
CA THR A 17 -14.39 -0.17 22.98
C THR A 17 -12.95 -0.70 22.85
N GLU A 18 -12.01 0.16 22.45
CA GLU A 18 -10.59 -0.24 22.33
C GLU A 18 -10.05 -0.83 23.64
N GLU A 19 -10.58 -0.38 24.78
CA GLU A 19 -10.28 -0.90 26.12
C GLU A 19 -10.81 -2.33 26.36
N GLU A 20 -12.01 -2.67 25.85
CA GLU A 20 -12.57 -4.03 25.96
C GLU A 20 -11.86 -5.03 25.02
N GLU A 21 -11.38 -4.57 23.86
CA GLU A 21 -10.52 -5.39 22.97
C GLU A 21 -9.15 -5.66 23.60
N GLU A 22 -8.52 -4.64 24.20
CA GLU A 22 -7.22 -4.79 24.89
C GLU A 22 -7.30 -5.73 26.10
N GLU A 23 -8.36 -5.64 26.92
CA GLU A 23 -8.56 -6.55 28.07
C GLU A 23 -8.79 -8.02 27.63
N LEU A 24 -9.49 -8.25 26.52
CA LEU A 24 -9.70 -9.58 25.96
C LEU A 24 -8.43 -10.17 25.33
N GLU A 25 -7.62 -9.33 24.66
CA GLU A 25 -6.32 -9.74 24.13
C GLU A 25 -5.38 -10.18 25.26
N GLU A 26 -5.30 -9.40 26.34
CA GLU A 26 -4.41 -9.68 27.48
C GLU A 26 -4.82 -10.95 28.26
N GLN A 27 -6.11 -11.31 28.27
CA GLN A 27 -6.61 -12.51 28.95
C GLN A 27 -6.43 -13.83 28.18
N LEU A 28 -6.17 -13.82 26.87
CA LEU A 28 -6.25 -15.01 26.02
C LEU A 28 -4.93 -15.45 25.35
N GLY A 29 -3.89 -14.61 25.32
CA GLY A 29 -2.67 -14.85 24.55
C GLY A 29 -1.38 -15.00 25.37
N SER A 30 -0.48 -15.89 24.93
CA SER A 30 0.95 -15.80 25.29
C SER A 30 1.57 -14.48 24.80
N SER A 31 2.69 -14.03 25.40
CA SER A 31 3.38 -12.80 24.96
C SER A 31 3.75 -12.83 23.47
N LEU A 32 4.21 -13.98 22.96
CA LEU A 32 4.54 -14.17 21.55
C LEU A 32 3.31 -14.02 20.63
N THR A 33 2.14 -14.47 21.09
CA THR A 33 0.90 -14.31 20.30
C THR A 33 0.44 -12.86 20.28
N LEU A 34 0.55 -12.13 21.39
CA LEU A 34 0.23 -10.70 21.46
C LEU A 34 1.12 -9.87 20.53
N GLU A 35 2.43 -10.13 20.52
CA GLU A 35 3.36 -9.43 19.61
C GLU A 35 3.01 -9.67 18.13
N ARG A 36 2.65 -10.92 17.78
CA ARG A 36 2.22 -11.27 16.42
C ARG A 36 0.90 -10.60 16.04
N VAL A 37 -0.05 -10.51 16.97
CA VAL A 37 -1.33 -9.81 16.76
C VAL A 37 -1.08 -8.32 16.51
N ALA A 38 -0.28 -7.66 17.35
CA ALA A 38 0.10 -6.26 17.18
C ALA A 38 0.83 -6.01 15.84
N ALA A 39 1.77 -6.88 15.47
CA ALA A 39 2.47 -6.81 14.19
C ALA A 39 1.52 -7.00 13.00
N ALA A 40 0.58 -7.94 13.09
CA ALA A 40 -0.41 -8.20 12.04
C ALA A 40 -1.39 -7.03 11.89
N LYS A 41 -1.92 -6.49 13.00
CA LYS A 41 -2.80 -5.31 13.02
C LYS A 41 -2.13 -4.14 12.31
N LYS A 42 -0.89 -3.83 12.71
CA LYS A 42 -0.10 -2.77 12.08
C LYS A 42 0.16 -3.01 10.59
N LEU A 43 0.53 -4.24 10.21
CA LEU A 43 0.77 -4.58 8.80
C LEU A 43 -0.46 -4.34 7.94
N ILE A 44 -1.63 -4.75 8.42
CA ILE A 44 -2.90 -4.58 7.70
C ILE A 44 -3.25 -3.10 7.57
N GLU A 45 -3.13 -2.33 8.65
CA GLU A 45 -3.37 -0.89 8.62
C GLU A 45 -2.44 -0.17 7.62
N ASP A 46 -1.13 -0.43 7.72
CA ASP A 46 -0.12 0.20 6.87
C ASP A 46 -0.31 -0.22 5.40
N HIS A 47 -0.72 -1.47 5.15
CA HIS A 47 -1.05 -1.97 3.82
C HIS A 47 -2.17 -1.14 3.18
N TYR A 48 -3.30 -0.98 3.85
CA TYR A 48 -4.43 -0.25 3.28
C TYR A 48 -4.18 1.26 3.21
N LYS A 49 -3.50 1.86 4.21
CA LYS A 49 -3.08 3.27 4.18
C LYS A 49 -2.18 3.55 2.97
N SER A 50 -1.15 2.73 2.77
CA SER A 50 -0.22 2.89 1.65
C SER A 50 -0.86 2.59 0.29
N HIS A 51 -1.77 1.61 0.22
CA HIS A 51 -2.50 1.27 -0.99
C HIS A 51 -3.46 2.39 -1.41
N MET A 52 -4.18 2.98 -0.46
CA MET A 52 -5.06 4.13 -0.74
C MET A 52 -4.26 5.32 -1.26
N LYS A 53 -3.13 5.63 -0.61
CA LYS A 53 -2.23 6.70 -1.05
C LYS A 53 -1.73 6.45 -2.48
N LEU A 54 -1.32 5.22 -2.80
CA LEU A 54 -0.89 4.86 -4.16
C LEU A 54 -1.98 5.14 -5.21
N ILE A 55 -3.24 4.79 -4.92
CA ILE A 55 -4.36 5.05 -5.83
C ILE A 55 -4.58 6.56 -6.01
N GLN A 56 -4.54 7.33 -4.92
CA GLN A 56 -4.69 8.78 -4.96
C GLN A 56 -3.57 9.43 -5.77
N ASP A 57 -2.32 9.08 -5.51
CA ASP A 57 -1.17 9.63 -6.21
C ASP A 57 -1.22 9.29 -7.71
N ARG A 58 -1.66 8.08 -8.08
CA ARG A 58 -1.85 7.68 -9.49
C ARG A 58 -2.90 8.54 -10.19
N LYS A 59 -4.03 8.80 -9.54
CA LYS A 59 -5.08 9.69 -10.07
C LYS A 59 -4.56 11.13 -10.21
N GLN A 60 -3.82 11.62 -9.23
CA GLN A 60 -3.24 12.96 -9.27
C GLN A 60 -2.24 13.12 -10.40
N ARG A 61 -1.32 12.16 -10.60
CA ARG A 61 -0.36 12.21 -11.72
C ARG A 61 -1.05 12.27 -13.07
N ARG A 62 -2.11 11.49 -13.26
CA ARG A 62 -2.93 11.52 -14.48
C ARG A 62 -3.60 12.89 -14.67
N LEU A 63 -4.27 13.40 -13.64
CA LEU A 63 -4.95 14.71 -13.69
C LEU A 63 -3.98 15.86 -14.01
N LEU A 64 -2.78 15.83 -13.41
CA LEU A 64 -1.75 16.83 -13.67
C LEU A 64 -1.25 16.78 -15.11
N LEU A 65 -1.12 15.58 -15.70
CA LEU A 65 -0.73 15.42 -17.09
C LEU A 65 -1.83 15.93 -18.03
N GLU A 66 -3.09 15.53 -17.80
CA GLU A 66 -4.24 15.97 -18.59
C GLU A 66 -4.35 17.51 -18.62
N ARG A 67 -4.27 18.16 -17.46
CA ARG A 67 -4.29 19.63 -17.36
C ARG A 67 -3.13 20.29 -18.12
N LYS A 68 -1.93 19.70 -18.06
CA LYS A 68 -0.77 20.22 -18.80
C LYS A 68 -0.98 20.09 -20.31
N LEU A 69 -1.49 18.95 -20.77
CA LEU A 69 -1.78 18.70 -22.19
C LEU A 69 -2.84 19.66 -22.72
N GLU A 70 -3.93 19.88 -21.99
CA GLU A 70 -4.97 20.87 -22.31
C GLU A 70 -4.39 22.29 -22.46
N SER A 71 -3.51 22.70 -21.54
CA SER A 71 -2.89 24.03 -21.59
C SER A 71 -1.88 24.22 -22.73
N SER A 72 -1.29 23.13 -23.23
CA SER A 72 -0.20 23.16 -24.20
C SER A 72 -0.65 23.20 -25.67
N GLY A 73 -1.93 22.98 -25.95
CA GLY A 73 -2.47 23.03 -27.32
C GLY A 73 -1.95 21.93 -28.27
N VAL A 74 -1.36 20.88 -27.71
CA VAL A 74 -0.74 19.75 -28.44
C VAL A 74 -1.80 18.98 -29.26
N PRO A 75 -1.49 18.44 -30.45
CA PRO A 75 -2.42 17.63 -31.23
C PRO A 75 -2.94 16.40 -30.47
N LYS A 76 -4.18 15.99 -30.75
CA LYS A 76 -4.83 14.85 -30.04
C LYS A 76 -4.02 13.55 -30.11
N GLU A 77 -3.35 13.29 -31.23
CA GLU A 77 -2.52 12.08 -31.39
C GLU A 77 -1.34 12.07 -30.42
N GLU A 78 -0.64 13.21 -30.30
CA GLU A 78 0.48 13.35 -29.35
C GLU A 78 0.00 13.30 -27.90
N GLN A 79 -1.15 13.91 -27.58
CA GLN A 79 -1.77 13.80 -26.26
C GLN A 79 -2.04 12.33 -25.88
N MET A 80 -2.55 11.53 -26.83
CA MET A 80 -2.79 10.10 -26.62
C MET A 80 -1.48 9.33 -26.39
N ASN A 81 -0.40 9.70 -27.08
CA ASN A 81 0.91 9.08 -26.86
C ASN A 81 1.44 9.36 -25.46
N PHE A 82 1.35 10.60 -24.96
CA PHE A 82 1.75 10.94 -23.59
C PHE A 82 0.95 10.17 -22.52
N LEU A 83 -0.35 9.99 -22.73
CA LEU A 83 -1.20 9.21 -21.83
C LEU A 83 -0.80 7.72 -21.82
N LYS A 84 -0.55 7.13 -22.99
CA LYS A 84 -0.04 5.75 -23.09
C LYS A 84 1.32 5.57 -22.42
N GLU A 85 2.22 6.54 -22.56
CA GLU A 85 3.51 6.49 -21.87
C GLU A 85 3.36 6.55 -20.35
N LEU A 86 2.44 7.38 -19.85
CA LEU A 86 2.13 7.42 -18.42
C LEU A 86 1.61 6.07 -17.94
N GLU A 87 0.68 5.45 -18.67
CA GLU A 87 0.17 4.11 -18.35
C GLU A 87 1.27 3.04 -18.31
N ARG A 88 2.19 3.08 -19.27
CA ARG A 88 3.35 2.19 -19.29
C ARG A 88 4.23 2.38 -18.06
N LYS A 89 4.56 3.64 -17.72
CA LYS A 89 5.38 3.97 -16.53
C LYS A 89 4.71 3.54 -15.22
N GLU A 90 3.40 3.72 -15.08
CA GLU A 90 2.66 3.24 -13.91
C GLU A 90 2.69 1.71 -13.79
N THR A 91 2.54 1.02 -14.92
CA THR A 91 2.61 -0.45 -14.96
C THR A 91 3.99 -0.95 -14.55
N GLU A 92 5.05 -0.35 -15.10
CA GLU A 92 6.44 -0.64 -14.77
C GLU A 92 6.73 -0.38 -13.29
N TYR A 93 6.25 0.74 -12.75
CA TYR A 93 6.41 1.07 -11.33
C TYR A 93 5.80 -0.01 -10.42
N ILE A 94 4.57 -0.47 -10.71
CA ILE A 94 3.94 -1.52 -9.91
C ILE A 94 4.69 -2.86 -10.08
N ARG A 95 5.17 -3.17 -11.28
CA ARG A 95 5.98 -4.37 -11.54
C ARG A 95 7.28 -4.34 -10.73
N LEU A 96 8.00 -3.23 -10.72
CA LEU A 96 9.22 -3.04 -9.94
C LEU A 96 8.93 -3.16 -8.43
N LYS A 97 7.83 -2.58 -7.94
CA LYS A 97 7.43 -2.68 -6.53
C LYS A 97 7.21 -4.13 -6.07
N ARG A 98 6.76 -5.01 -6.97
CA ARG A 98 6.60 -6.45 -6.68
C ARG A 98 7.89 -7.25 -6.82
N HIS A 99 8.89 -6.73 -7.52
CA HIS A 99 10.13 -7.43 -7.75
C HIS A 99 11.00 -7.34 -6.49
N LYS A 100 11.29 -8.49 -5.89
CA LYS A 100 12.16 -8.60 -4.72
C LYS A 100 13.56 -8.94 -5.20
N ILE A 101 14.45 -7.95 -5.21
CA ILE A 101 15.85 -8.12 -5.57
C ILE A 101 16.61 -8.68 -4.36
N SER A 102 17.46 -9.66 -4.59
CA SER A 102 18.25 -10.39 -3.60
C SER A 102 19.72 -10.45 -4.02
N VAL A 103 20.59 -10.96 -3.14
CA VAL A 103 22.03 -11.10 -3.44
C VAL A 103 22.28 -12.01 -4.64
N ASP A 104 21.41 -13.00 -4.87
CA ASP A 104 21.50 -13.95 -5.97
C ASP A 104 21.28 -13.31 -7.35
N ASP A 105 20.74 -12.08 -7.40
CA ASP A 105 20.55 -11.33 -8.64
C ASP A 105 21.84 -10.60 -9.10
N PHE A 106 22.93 -10.70 -8.34
CA PHE A 106 24.18 -9.99 -8.60
C PHE A 106 25.39 -10.94 -8.74
N GLU A 107 26.31 -10.58 -9.62
CA GLU A 107 27.62 -11.23 -9.76
C GLU A 107 28.70 -10.41 -9.05
N LEU A 108 29.45 -11.05 -8.16
CA LEU A 108 30.53 -10.39 -7.43
C LEU A 108 31.76 -10.27 -8.34
N LEU A 109 32.05 -9.06 -8.83
CA LEU A 109 33.19 -8.83 -9.73
C LEU A 109 34.51 -8.79 -8.95
N THR A 110 34.62 -7.88 -7.99
CA THR A 110 35.83 -7.66 -7.19
C THR A 110 35.48 -6.97 -5.89
N ILE A 111 36.19 -7.35 -4.82
CA ILE A 111 36.10 -6.71 -3.51
C ILE A 111 36.93 -5.42 -3.55
N ILE A 112 36.31 -4.30 -3.21
CA ILE A 112 36.91 -2.96 -3.18
C ILE A 112 37.51 -2.69 -1.78
N GLY A 113 36.91 -3.21 -0.70
CA GLY A 113 37.42 -2.99 0.65
C GLY A 113 36.86 -3.96 1.70
N ARG A 114 37.59 -4.09 2.81
CA ARG A 114 37.19 -4.90 3.97
C ARG A 114 37.19 -4.04 5.23
N GLY A 115 36.09 -4.06 5.98
CA GLY A 115 35.93 -3.36 7.25
C GLY A 115 35.39 -4.27 8.36
N ALA A 116 35.18 -3.71 9.56
CA ALA A 116 34.68 -4.47 10.71
C ALA A 116 33.25 -5.02 10.53
N PHE A 117 32.50 -4.49 9.57
CA PHE A 117 31.10 -4.85 9.29
C PHE A 117 30.92 -5.64 7.98
N GLY A 118 32.00 -6.00 7.29
CA GLY A 118 31.93 -6.83 6.08
C GLY A 118 32.84 -6.34 4.95
N GLU A 119 32.59 -6.91 3.76
CA GLU A 119 33.30 -6.63 2.52
C GLU A 119 32.39 -5.82 1.59
N VAL A 120 32.98 -4.90 0.81
CA VAL A 120 32.31 -4.08 -0.20
C VAL A 120 33.10 -4.13 -1.48
#